data_AF-A0A218XQ92-F1
#
_entry.id   AF-A0A218XQ92-F1
#
_cell.length_a   1.000
_cell.length_b   1.000
_cell.length_c   1.000
_cell.angle_alpha   90.00
_cell.angle_beta   90.00
_cell.angle_gamma   90.00
#
_symmetry.space_group_name_H-M   'P 1'
#
loop_
_entity.id
_entity.type
_entity.pdbx_description
1 polymer ?
#
loop_
_entity_poly.entity_id
_entity_poly.type
_entity_poly.pdbx_seq_one_letter_code
_entity_poly.pdbx_strand_id
1 'polypeptide(L)'
;MVGSNSSALLPLNQGVDVPVSSLKKFIPTVWEQSLVGSTIWAGTDSKPGIWREAELESWDSETGMGHVVFRDKGGSAMLGTDSLALSLYAPQSDEEDEETSDSSLEESDDSDYGDEEVQGLGFVESTAQQRGVQKGTAIFAKWENHTRGIASRMMASMGYREGMGLGASGQGMVNPIPVKVLPPKQSLDHALKSVEKSEDKENKRKKRSRGGKRKREKKFAEASRALEDEEESRPDMFSFINTQLAMHAEASNKEAAKKKQNKGSEEKKIDRRDLLAYDDEVKELRVRVEKLEEMVTRNRKEKAVYEAAMRKLVETRKALEEAEAAHVSASNALSTREKEKRWLKF
;
A
#
# COMPACT_ATOMS: atom_id res chain seq x y z
N MET A 1 18.20 3.54 -67.49
CA MET A 1 18.55 3.15 -66.10
C MET A 1 18.80 4.42 -65.31
N VAL A 2 17.81 4.89 -64.55
CA VAL A 2 17.96 6.02 -63.64
C VAL A 2 17.96 5.43 -62.24
N GLY A 3 19.14 5.43 -61.61
CA GLY A 3 19.31 4.96 -60.24
C GLY A 3 18.76 6.00 -59.27
N SER A 4 17.67 5.66 -58.60
CA SER A 4 17.12 6.47 -57.52
C SER A 4 18.03 6.38 -56.30
N ASN A 5 18.89 7.38 -56.11
CA ASN A 5 19.57 7.61 -54.83
C ASN A 5 18.54 8.15 -53.83
N SER A 6 17.99 7.25 -53.02
CA SER A 6 17.18 7.65 -51.86
C SER A 6 18.11 8.00 -50.70
N SER A 7 18.54 9.27 -50.65
CA SER A 7 19.19 9.82 -49.46
C SER A 7 18.12 10.14 -48.43
N ALA A 8 17.88 9.22 -47.50
CA ALA A 8 17.07 9.49 -46.32
C ALA A 8 17.80 10.50 -45.43
N LEU A 9 17.36 11.75 -45.44
CA LEU A 9 17.77 12.75 -44.47
C LEU A 9 17.00 12.47 -43.17
N LEU A 10 17.68 11.97 -42.15
CA LEU A 10 17.12 11.84 -40.81
C LEU A 10 16.73 13.24 -40.30
N PRO A 11 15.51 13.44 -39.77
CA PRO A 11 15.14 14.71 -39.16
C PRO A 11 16.03 14.95 -37.93
N LEU A 12 16.84 16.00 -37.97
CA LEU A 12 17.63 16.46 -36.83
C LEU A 12 16.71 17.18 -35.84
N ASN A 13 16.90 16.94 -34.54
CA ASN A 13 16.22 17.68 -33.49
C ASN A 13 16.53 19.18 -33.60
N GLN A 14 15.51 20.03 -33.66
CA GLN A 14 15.65 21.49 -33.78
C GLN A 14 15.92 22.20 -32.44
N GLY A 15 16.14 21.43 -31.36
CA GLY A 15 16.28 21.95 -30.00
C GLY A 15 14.93 22.34 -29.38
N VAL A 16 14.95 22.73 -28.11
CA VAL A 16 13.78 23.21 -27.37
C VAL A 16 14.12 24.57 -26.78
N ASP A 17 13.23 25.55 -26.96
CA ASP A 17 13.35 26.87 -26.35
C ASP A 17 13.01 26.77 -24.85
N VAL A 18 14.02 26.99 -23.99
CA VAL A 18 13.87 26.92 -22.53
C VAL A 18 14.15 28.29 -21.91
N PRO A 19 13.26 28.82 -21.04
CA PRO A 19 13.51 30.10 -20.38
C PRO A 19 14.75 30.03 -19.48
N VAL A 20 15.55 31.11 -19.48
CA VAL A 20 16.83 31.18 -18.75
C VAL A 20 16.71 30.93 -17.24
N SER A 21 15.52 31.17 -16.65
CA SER A 21 15.24 30.87 -15.25
C SER A 21 15.17 29.36 -14.93
N SER A 22 14.95 28.52 -15.94
CA SER A 22 14.85 27.06 -15.80
C SER A 22 16.20 26.36 -16.01
N LEU A 23 17.21 27.08 -16.50
CA LEU A 23 18.55 26.51 -16.71
C LEU A 23 19.24 26.28 -15.37
N LYS A 24 19.66 25.04 -15.14
CA LYS A 24 20.49 24.66 -14.00
C LYS A 24 21.96 24.68 -14.41
N LYS A 25 22.86 24.89 -13.44
CA LYS A 25 24.30 24.74 -13.68
C LYS A 25 24.59 23.29 -14.07
N PHE A 26 25.31 23.10 -15.17
CA PHE A 26 25.78 21.78 -15.56
C PHE A 26 26.79 21.28 -14.53
N ILE A 27 26.57 20.07 -14.01
CA ILE A 27 27.47 19.40 -13.08
C ILE A 27 28.07 18.24 -13.86
N PRO A 28 29.38 18.28 -14.20
CA PRO A 28 30.03 17.19 -14.90
C PRO A 28 30.02 15.94 -14.01
N THR A 29 29.82 14.78 -14.64
CA THR A 29 29.89 13.49 -13.94
C THR A 29 31.34 13.20 -13.54
N VAL A 30 31.56 12.99 -12.24
CA VAL A 30 32.87 12.55 -11.74
C VAL A 30 32.94 11.04 -11.89
N TRP A 31 33.86 10.58 -12.73
CA TRP A 31 34.07 9.17 -13.00
C TRP A 31 35.07 8.58 -12.00
N GLU A 32 34.71 7.45 -11.41
CA GLU A 32 35.49 6.77 -10.37
C GLU A 32 35.47 5.25 -10.58
N GLN A 33 36.43 4.54 -9.99
CA GLN A 33 36.46 3.07 -9.98
C GLN A 33 35.21 2.45 -9.33
N SER A 34 34.53 3.19 -8.45
CA SER A 34 33.27 2.79 -7.82
C SER A 34 32.11 2.63 -8.82
N LEU A 35 32.20 3.28 -9.99
CA LEU A 35 31.17 3.23 -11.04
C LEU A 35 31.35 2.05 -12.00
N VAL A 36 32.40 1.24 -11.84
CA VAL A 36 32.59 0.02 -12.63
C VAL A 36 31.42 -0.94 -12.44
N GLY A 37 30.90 -1.46 -13.53
CA GLY A 37 29.68 -2.27 -13.63
C GLY A 37 28.40 -1.45 -13.86
N SER A 38 28.48 -0.12 -13.95
CA SER A 38 27.32 0.74 -14.22
C SER A 38 26.96 0.75 -15.70
N THR A 39 25.66 0.81 -15.98
CA THR A 39 25.12 1.05 -17.32
C THR A 39 25.24 2.53 -17.68
N ILE A 40 25.91 2.80 -18.79
CA ILE A 40 26.30 4.13 -19.26
C ILE A 40 25.96 4.29 -20.74
N TRP A 41 25.91 5.53 -21.20
CA TRP A 41 25.91 5.85 -22.62
C TRP A 41 27.35 6.15 -23.05
N ALA A 42 27.76 5.51 -24.13
CA ALA A 42 29.09 5.64 -24.70
C ALA A 42 29.02 6.07 -26.16
N GLY A 43 29.83 7.07 -26.50
CA GLY A 43 30.05 7.49 -27.88
C GLY A 43 30.78 6.40 -28.67
N THR A 44 30.38 6.19 -29.91
CA THR A 44 31.01 5.20 -30.79
C THR A 44 31.91 5.87 -31.82
N ASP A 45 33.17 5.45 -31.93
CA ASP A 45 34.10 5.92 -32.95
C ASP A 45 33.61 5.72 -34.39
N SER A 46 32.78 4.70 -34.63
CA SER A 46 32.27 4.40 -35.99
C SER A 46 31.36 5.49 -36.59
N LYS A 47 30.68 6.27 -35.74
CA LYS A 47 29.73 7.33 -36.13
C LYS A 47 29.68 8.41 -35.05
N PRO A 48 30.36 9.56 -35.22
CA PRO A 48 30.34 10.63 -34.23
C PRO A 48 28.91 11.14 -34.03
N GLY A 49 28.53 11.37 -32.77
CA GLY A 49 27.20 11.90 -32.40
C GLY A 49 26.13 10.85 -32.11
N ILE A 50 26.42 9.55 -32.28
CA ILE A 50 25.53 8.47 -31.83
C ILE A 50 26.07 7.93 -30.51
N TRP A 51 25.23 7.94 -29.50
CA TRP A 51 25.49 7.33 -28.20
C TRP A 51 24.81 5.98 -28.14
N ARG A 52 25.49 4.97 -27.60
CA ARG A 52 24.94 3.62 -27.40
C ARG A 52 25.04 3.20 -25.94
N GLU A 53 24.13 2.32 -25.54
CA GLU A 53 24.14 1.74 -24.20
C GLU A 53 25.32 0.79 -24.04
N ALA A 54 26.04 0.93 -22.94
CA ALA A 54 27.23 0.17 -22.64
C ALA A 54 27.42 0.01 -21.13
N GLU A 55 28.31 -0.90 -20.73
CA GLU A 55 28.68 -1.12 -19.34
C GLU A 55 30.13 -0.72 -19.12
N LEU A 56 30.40 0.02 -18.04
CA LEU A 56 31.76 0.43 -17.67
C LEU A 56 32.49 -0.75 -17.03
N GLU A 57 33.49 -1.34 -17.70
CA GLU A 57 34.22 -2.51 -17.20
C GLU A 57 35.42 -2.14 -16.33
N SER A 58 36.11 -1.06 -16.64
CA SER A 58 37.20 -0.55 -15.80
C SER A 58 37.35 0.96 -15.96
N TRP A 59 37.86 1.61 -14.92
CA TRP A 59 38.14 3.05 -14.94
C TRP A 59 39.55 3.30 -14.44
N ASP A 60 40.34 3.98 -15.25
CA ASP A 60 41.67 4.43 -14.87
C ASP A 60 41.64 5.92 -14.52
N SER A 61 41.83 6.22 -13.24
CA SER A 61 41.84 7.58 -12.70
C SER A 61 43.08 8.37 -13.11
N GLU A 62 44.18 7.71 -13.50
CA GLU A 62 45.42 8.40 -13.89
C GLU A 62 45.35 8.89 -15.34
N THR A 63 44.76 8.08 -16.23
CA THR A 63 44.61 8.42 -17.66
C THR A 63 43.26 9.05 -17.99
N GLY A 64 42.27 8.97 -17.08
CA GLY A 64 40.92 9.48 -17.31
C GLY A 64 40.17 8.71 -18.40
N MET A 65 40.52 7.43 -18.60
CA MET A 65 39.94 6.56 -19.62
C MET A 65 39.20 5.38 -18.96
N GLY A 66 38.01 5.09 -19.49
CA GLY A 66 37.21 3.93 -19.10
C GLY A 66 37.21 2.88 -20.19
N HIS A 67 37.38 1.61 -19.81
CA HIS A 67 37.08 0.49 -20.70
C HIS A 67 35.58 0.19 -20.64
N VAL A 68 34.95 0.14 -21.80
CA VAL A 68 33.49 0.08 -21.93
C VAL A 68 33.09 -1.02 -22.88
N VAL A 69 32.06 -1.78 -22.54
CA VAL A 69 31.52 -2.86 -23.37
C VAL A 69 30.12 -2.52 -23.85
N PHE A 70 29.92 -2.40 -25.16
CA PHE A 70 28.62 -2.10 -25.77
C PHE A 70 27.67 -3.30 -25.69
N ARG A 71 26.42 -3.06 -25.26
CA ARG A 71 25.43 -4.14 -25.10
C ARG A 71 24.98 -4.74 -26.44
N ASP A 72 24.88 -3.93 -27.49
CA ASP A 72 24.31 -4.35 -28.78
C ASP A 72 25.18 -5.34 -29.57
N LYS A 73 26.51 -5.26 -29.43
CA LYS A 73 27.46 -5.98 -30.30
C LYS A 73 28.61 -6.67 -29.54
N GLY A 74 28.65 -6.56 -28.22
CA GLY A 74 29.76 -7.08 -27.40
C GLY A 74 31.13 -6.48 -27.75
N GLY A 75 31.17 -5.39 -28.52
CA GLY A 75 32.41 -4.69 -28.81
C GLY A 75 32.85 -3.88 -27.60
N SER A 76 34.15 -3.79 -27.36
CA SER A 76 34.72 -2.94 -26.32
C SER A 76 35.48 -1.75 -26.91
N ALA A 77 35.54 -0.65 -26.16
CA ALA A 77 36.28 0.55 -26.51
C ALA A 77 36.86 1.22 -25.26
N MET A 78 38.01 1.89 -25.41
CA MET A 78 38.55 2.81 -24.41
C MET A 78 38.09 4.22 -24.72
N LEU A 79 37.34 4.83 -23.79
CA LEU A 79 36.73 6.14 -24.00
C LEU A 79 37.08 7.08 -22.84
N GLY A 80 37.30 8.35 -23.17
CA GLY A 80 37.49 9.41 -22.19
C GLY A 80 36.16 9.93 -21.63
N THR A 81 36.25 10.79 -20.62
CA THR A 81 35.08 11.40 -19.93
C THR A 81 34.07 12.05 -20.88
N ASP A 82 34.54 12.65 -21.98
CA ASP A 82 33.70 13.41 -22.91
C ASP A 82 32.83 12.52 -23.80
N SER A 83 33.16 11.23 -23.88
CA SER A 83 32.43 10.21 -24.65
C SER A 83 31.65 9.26 -23.74
N LEU A 84 31.45 9.62 -22.48
CA LEU A 84 30.74 8.83 -21.47
C LEU A 84 29.69 9.67 -20.75
N ALA A 85 28.50 9.12 -20.57
CA ALA A 85 27.43 9.74 -19.79
C ALA A 85 26.68 8.69 -18.95
N LEU A 86 26.26 9.04 -17.73
CA LEU A 86 25.45 8.17 -16.90
C LEU A 86 24.02 8.05 -17.49
N SER A 87 23.48 6.82 -17.52
CA SER A 87 22.12 6.54 -18.00
C SER A 87 21.01 7.24 -17.18
N LEU A 88 21.31 7.63 -15.94
CA LEU A 88 20.42 8.34 -15.01
C LEU A 88 19.92 9.72 -15.48
N TYR A 89 20.49 10.30 -16.54
CA TYR A 89 20.13 11.63 -17.04
C TYR A 89 19.34 11.64 -18.36
N ALA A 90 18.91 10.48 -18.86
CA ALA A 90 17.99 10.44 -19.99
C ALA A 90 16.59 10.92 -19.54
N PRO A 91 16.03 12.01 -20.10
CA PRO A 91 14.63 12.32 -19.90
C PRO A 91 13.81 11.13 -20.45
N GLN A 92 13.00 10.50 -19.58
CA GLN A 92 11.88 9.71 -20.07
C GLN A 92 10.98 10.71 -20.81
N SER A 93 10.95 10.59 -22.14
CA SER A 93 9.99 11.30 -22.98
C SER A 93 8.60 10.86 -22.52
N ASP A 94 7.92 11.78 -21.87
CA ASP A 94 6.51 11.73 -21.50
C ASP A 94 5.73 11.85 -22.81
N GLU A 95 5.46 10.71 -23.45
CA GLU A 95 4.44 10.61 -24.49
C GLU A 95 3.37 9.67 -23.95
N GLU A 96 2.26 10.31 -23.55
CA GLU A 96 0.97 9.71 -23.32
C GLU A 96 0.55 8.96 -24.58
N ASP A 97 0.52 7.63 -24.55
CA ASP A 97 -0.31 6.83 -25.45
C ASP A 97 -0.93 5.68 -24.66
N GLU A 98 -2.22 5.85 -24.42
CA GLU A 98 -3.20 4.81 -24.13
C GLU A 98 -3.07 3.68 -25.14
N GLU A 99 -2.74 2.46 -24.72
CA GLU A 99 -3.34 1.26 -25.31
C GLU A 99 -3.32 0.13 -24.27
N THR A 100 -4.51 -0.26 -23.87
CA THR A 100 -4.77 -1.45 -23.07
C THR A 100 -4.43 -2.69 -23.91
N SER A 101 -3.33 -3.37 -23.60
CA SER A 101 -3.08 -4.72 -24.11
C SER A 101 -3.15 -5.73 -22.98
N ASP A 102 -4.34 -6.30 -22.86
CA ASP A 102 -4.57 -7.69 -22.44
C ASP A 102 -3.56 -8.59 -23.17
N SER A 103 -2.72 -9.27 -22.39
CA SER A 103 -2.06 -10.48 -22.85
C SER A 103 -2.21 -11.54 -21.76
N SER A 104 -3.33 -12.25 -21.90
CA SER A 104 -3.61 -13.56 -21.32
C SER A 104 -2.39 -14.48 -21.43
N LEU A 105 -1.87 -14.91 -20.27
CA LEU A 105 -0.75 -15.84 -20.18
C LEU A 105 -1.31 -17.26 -20.09
N GLU A 106 -1.35 -17.93 -21.24
CA GLU A 106 -1.76 -19.33 -21.39
C GLU A 106 -0.85 -20.25 -20.54
N GLU A 107 -1.43 -20.92 -19.56
CA GLU A 107 -0.82 -22.02 -18.84
C GLU A 107 -0.62 -23.24 -19.76
N SER A 108 0.64 -23.51 -20.11
CA SER A 108 1.04 -24.76 -20.76
C SER A 108 1.06 -25.90 -19.74
N ASP A 109 0.04 -26.75 -19.82
CA ASP A 109 -0.07 -28.06 -19.19
C ASP A 109 0.81 -29.07 -19.95
N ASP A 110 1.90 -29.52 -19.32
CA ASP A 110 2.70 -30.66 -19.79
C ASP A 110 2.44 -31.84 -18.85
N SER A 111 1.71 -32.81 -19.38
CA SER A 111 1.37 -34.08 -18.75
C SER A 111 2.40 -35.13 -19.12
N ASP A 112 2.99 -35.82 -18.14
CA ASP A 112 3.35 -37.24 -18.33
C ASP A 112 3.32 -38.03 -17.01
N TYR A 113 2.89 -39.28 -17.14
CA TYR A 113 2.39 -40.19 -16.12
C TYR A 113 3.50 -40.97 -15.39
N GLY A 114 3.21 -41.37 -14.14
CA GLY A 114 3.55 -42.74 -13.71
C GLY A 114 4.29 -42.91 -12.38
N ASP A 115 3.48 -43.25 -11.38
CA ASP A 115 3.74 -44.30 -10.38
C ASP A 115 4.35 -43.94 -9.01
N GLU A 116 3.87 -44.71 -8.03
CA GLU A 116 3.78 -44.45 -6.59
C GLU A 116 5.11 -44.52 -5.80
N GLU A 117 4.98 -44.02 -4.57
CA GLU A 117 5.59 -44.54 -3.33
C GLU A 117 6.72 -43.73 -2.66
N VAL A 118 6.28 -42.81 -1.79
CA VAL A 118 6.78 -42.47 -0.44
C VAL A 118 8.29 -42.67 -0.13
N GLN A 119 9.05 -41.56 0.03
CA GLN A 119 9.97 -41.35 1.17
C GLN A 119 10.72 -40.02 1.13
N GLY A 120 10.59 -39.23 2.21
CA GLY A 120 11.70 -38.58 2.90
C GLY A 120 12.49 -37.46 2.20
N LEU A 121 12.37 -36.25 2.75
CA LEU A 121 13.44 -35.23 2.91
C LEU A 121 14.78 -35.55 2.21
N GLY A 122 14.87 -35.23 0.92
CA GLY A 122 16.03 -35.49 0.08
C GLY A 122 16.54 -34.22 -0.59
N PHE A 123 17.50 -33.58 0.07
CA PHE A 123 18.58 -32.77 -0.50
C PHE A 123 18.75 -32.87 -2.03
N VAL A 124 18.33 -31.84 -2.76
CA VAL A 124 18.82 -31.57 -4.13
C VAL A 124 19.91 -30.52 -4.01
N GLU A 125 21.15 -31.01 -3.98
CA GLU A 125 22.36 -30.24 -4.22
C GLU A 125 22.45 -29.90 -5.71
N SER A 126 22.95 -28.69 -6.02
CA SER A 126 23.11 -28.08 -7.36
C SER A 126 21.86 -27.31 -7.83
N THR A 127 21.62 -26.09 -7.35
CA THR A 127 22.13 -24.85 -7.98
C THR A 127 22.48 -23.73 -6.97
N ALA A 128 22.58 -24.04 -5.67
CA ALA A 128 22.74 -23.04 -4.61
C ALA A 128 24.14 -22.39 -4.48
N GLN A 129 25.07 -22.61 -5.41
CA GLN A 129 26.46 -22.14 -5.29
C GLN A 129 26.75 -20.76 -5.88
N GLN A 130 25.81 -20.08 -6.56
CA GLN A 130 26.12 -18.77 -7.18
C GLN A 130 25.81 -17.53 -6.34
N ARG A 131 25.18 -17.65 -5.16
CA ARG A 131 25.10 -16.54 -4.20
C ARG A 131 25.45 -17.05 -2.81
N GLY A 132 26.74 -17.08 -2.53
CA GLY A 132 27.24 -17.36 -1.19
C GLY A 132 26.60 -16.42 -0.17
N VAL A 133 26.34 -16.96 1.03
CA VAL A 133 26.04 -16.16 2.22
C VAL A 133 27.06 -15.03 2.28
N GLN A 134 26.59 -13.78 2.21
CA GLN A 134 27.44 -12.60 2.26
C GLN A 134 28.17 -12.58 3.61
N LYS A 135 29.39 -13.12 3.68
CA LYS A 135 30.17 -13.20 4.92
C LYS A 135 30.48 -11.82 5.52
N GLY A 136 30.37 -10.75 4.74
CA GLY A 136 30.46 -9.36 5.21
C GLY A 136 29.30 -8.91 6.11
N THR A 137 28.12 -9.56 6.02
CA THR A 137 26.92 -9.17 6.77
C THR A 137 26.87 -9.67 8.21
N ALA A 138 27.88 -10.40 8.68
CA ALA A 138 27.88 -11.00 10.02
C ALA A 138 27.74 -9.98 11.17
N ILE A 139 28.17 -8.73 10.97
CA ILE A 139 28.01 -7.64 11.96
C ILE A 139 26.61 -7.01 11.87
N PHE A 140 26.08 -6.85 10.65
CA PHE A 140 24.76 -6.24 10.38
C PHE A 140 23.60 -7.16 10.78
N ALA A 141 23.77 -8.48 10.59
CA ALA A 141 22.76 -9.50 10.82
C ALA A 141 22.88 -10.17 12.21
N LYS A 142 23.23 -9.43 13.27
CA LYS A 142 23.37 -10.00 14.63
C LYS A 142 22.10 -10.71 15.14
N TRP A 143 20.94 -10.30 14.63
CA TRP A 143 19.63 -10.89 14.89
C TRP A 143 19.44 -12.26 14.20
N GLU A 144 20.28 -12.61 13.22
CA GLU A 144 20.27 -13.91 12.54
C GLU A 144 21.13 -14.98 13.20
N ASN A 145 21.88 -14.66 14.26
CA ASN A 145 22.68 -15.65 14.97
C ASN A 145 21.84 -16.84 15.53
N HIS A 146 20.54 -16.63 15.70
CA HIS A 146 19.59 -17.64 16.16
C HIS A 146 18.65 -18.16 15.06
N THR A 147 18.81 -17.74 13.80
CA THR A 147 18.01 -18.23 12.66
C THR A 147 18.92 -18.71 11.54
N ARG A 148 18.43 -19.61 10.68
CA ARG A 148 19.24 -20.20 9.59
C ARG A 148 19.41 -19.25 8.39
N GLY A 149 19.60 -17.95 8.63
CA GLY A 149 19.75 -16.93 7.58
C GLY A 149 18.53 -16.81 6.66
N ILE A 150 17.33 -17.14 7.14
CA ILE A 150 16.10 -17.11 6.32
C ILE A 150 15.77 -15.68 5.91
N ALA A 151 15.98 -14.72 6.81
CA ALA A 151 15.60 -13.35 6.59
C ALA A 151 16.64 -12.58 5.77
N SER A 152 17.93 -12.90 5.86
CA SER A 152 18.97 -12.41 4.96
C SER A 152 18.77 -12.96 3.57
N ARG A 153 18.36 -14.23 3.46
CA ARG A 153 17.93 -14.80 2.18
C ARG A 153 16.73 -14.05 1.60
N MET A 154 15.74 -13.71 2.43
CA MET A 154 14.59 -12.91 2.01
C MET A 154 14.98 -11.49 1.60
N MET A 155 15.80 -10.79 2.38
CA MET A 155 16.32 -9.46 2.05
C MET A 155 17.09 -9.47 0.73
N ALA A 156 17.99 -10.44 0.55
CA ALA A 156 18.74 -10.59 -0.70
C ALA A 156 17.83 -10.87 -1.90
N SER A 157 16.76 -11.65 -1.72
CA SER A 157 15.74 -11.89 -2.76
C SER A 157 14.95 -10.63 -3.11
N MET A 158 14.75 -9.73 -2.14
CA MET A 158 14.13 -8.42 -2.32
C MET A 158 15.11 -7.35 -2.80
N GLY A 159 16.33 -7.72 -3.20
CA GLY A 159 17.31 -6.81 -3.78
C GLY A 159 18.24 -6.12 -2.78
N TYR A 160 18.25 -6.54 -1.50
CA TYR A 160 19.16 -5.97 -0.51
C TYR A 160 20.63 -6.23 -0.85
N ARG A 161 21.43 -5.16 -0.86
CA ARG A 161 22.89 -5.18 -0.96
C ARG A 161 23.47 -4.29 0.13
N GLU A 162 24.58 -4.68 0.73
CA GLU A 162 25.26 -3.88 1.75
C GLU A 162 25.54 -2.47 1.20
N GLY A 163 25.14 -1.43 1.96
CA GLY A 163 25.28 -0.03 1.56
C GLY A 163 24.21 0.51 0.59
N MET A 164 23.28 -0.34 0.13
CA MET A 164 22.16 0.07 -0.75
C MET A 164 20.81 -0.08 -0.06
N GLY A 165 19.79 0.59 -0.60
CA GLY A 165 18.42 0.43 -0.19
C GLY A 165 17.85 -0.94 -0.51
N LEU A 166 16.79 -1.34 0.18
CA LEU A 166 15.98 -2.51 -0.19
C LEU A 166 15.18 -2.23 -1.48
N GLY A 167 15.05 -3.21 -2.37
CA GLY A 167 14.33 -3.11 -3.65
C GLY A 167 15.20 -3.47 -4.86
N ALA A 168 14.58 -3.86 -5.97
CA ALA A 168 15.29 -4.33 -7.18
C ALA A 168 16.28 -3.29 -7.76
N SER A 169 15.96 -2.00 -7.65
CA SER A 169 16.81 -0.87 -8.06
C SER A 169 17.62 -0.25 -6.91
N GLY A 170 17.54 -0.80 -5.69
CA GLY A 170 18.18 -0.22 -4.51
C GLY A 170 17.55 1.09 -4.02
N GLN A 171 16.31 1.39 -4.42
CA GLN A 171 15.58 2.63 -4.08
C GLN A 171 15.31 2.79 -2.57
N GLY A 172 15.33 1.70 -1.79
CA GLY A 172 15.03 1.73 -0.38
C GLY A 172 15.89 2.72 0.43
N MET A 173 15.41 3.06 1.60
CA MET A 173 16.05 4.09 2.43
C MET A 173 17.34 3.55 3.07
N VAL A 174 18.47 4.16 2.71
CA VAL A 174 19.80 3.81 3.25
C VAL A 174 20.03 4.44 4.63
N ASN A 175 19.51 5.65 4.84
CA ASN A 175 19.70 6.39 6.08
C ASN A 175 18.72 5.90 7.16
N PRO A 176 19.18 5.74 8.42
CA PRO A 176 18.31 5.34 9.51
C PRO A 176 17.23 6.41 9.74
N ILE A 177 16.01 5.97 10.02
CA ILE A 177 14.91 6.87 10.37
C ILE A 177 15.26 7.55 11.70
N PRO A 178 15.34 8.88 11.75
CA PRO A 178 15.61 9.57 13.01
C PRO A 178 14.41 9.41 13.95
N VAL A 179 14.62 8.70 15.07
CA VAL A 179 13.60 8.51 16.09
C VAL A 179 13.60 9.71 17.03
N LYS A 180 12.48 10.44 17.09
CA LYS A 180 12.25 11.47 18.11
C LYS A 180 11.57 10.82 19.31
N VAL A 181 12.30 10.66 20.41
CA VAL A 181 11.74 10.16 21.67
C VAL A 181 10.86 11.25 22.28
N LEU A 182 9.58 10.96 22.48
CA LEU A 182 8.65 11.85 23.14
C LEU A 182 8.82 11.77 24.67
N PRO A 183 8.53 12.87 25.40
CA PRO A 183 8.44 12.83 26.85
C PRO A 183 7.46 11.75 27.34
N PRO A 184 7.70 11.17 28.54
CA PRO A 184 6.79 10.17 29.10
C PRO A 184 5.37 10.74 29.23
N LYS A 185 4.36 9.89 28.98
CA LYS A 185 2.91 10.21 29.00
C LYS A 185 2.42 11.11 27.85
N GLN A 186 3.17 11.26 26.76
CA GLN A 186 2.67 11.91 25.54
C GLN A 186 2.33 10.87 24.47
N SER A 187 1.13 10.97 23.88
CA SER A 187 0.71 10.13 22.74
C SER A 187 1.34 10.61 21.44
N LEU A 188 1.35 9.73 20.43
CA LEU A 188 1.80 10.05 19.07
C LEU A 188 1.02 11.22 18.47
N ASP A 189 -0.25 11.39 18.85
CA ASP A 189 -1.09 12.52 18.42
C ASP A 189 -0.50 13.88 18.79
N HIS A 190 0.22 13.97 19.92
CA HIS A 190 0.88 15.21 20.32
C HIS A 190 2.08 15.55 19.43
N ALA A 191 2.79 14.53 18.92
CA ALA A 191 3.87 14.72 17.97
C ALA A 191 3.35 15.26 16.63
N LEU A 192 2.27 14.66 16.10
CA LEU A 192 1.66 15.10 14.85
C LEU A 192 1.11 16.54 14.95
N LYS A 193 0.39 16.85 16.04
CA LYS A 193 -0.09 18.22 16.31
C LYS A 193 1.06 19.24 16.41
N SER A 194 2.24 18.83 16.87
CA SER A 194 3.40 19.73 16.95
C SER A 194 4.02 20.04 15.58
N VAL A 195 3.97 19.08 14.66
CA VAL A 195 4.43 19.23 13.26
C VAL A 195 3.47 20.14 12.51
N GLU A 196 2.16 19.85 12.53
CA GLU A 196 1.14 20.69 11.89
C GLU A 196 1.19 22.14 12.39
N LYS A 197 1.35 22.33 13.71
CA LYS A 197 1.42 23.68 14.32
C LYS A 197 2.71 24.42 13.98
N SER A 198 3.76 23.73 13.54
CA SER A 198 5.01 24.35 13.07
C SER A 198 4.89 24.84 11.63
N GLU A 199 4.29 24.03 10.75
CA GLU A 199 3.98 24.38 9.35
C GLU A 199 2.99 25.55 9.28
N ASP A 200 1.99 25.52 10.16
CA ASP A 200 0.94 26.53 10.23
C ASP A 200 1.45 27.86 10.83
N LYS A 201 2.53 27.83 11.63
CA LYS A 201 3.24 29.03 12.13
C LYS A 201 4.16 29.66 11.08
N GLU A 202 4.76 28.86 10.21
CA GLU A 202 5.58 29.36 9.10
C GLU A 202 4.71 30.14 8.11
N ASN A 203 3.50 29.64 7.83
CA ASN A 203 2.50 30.31 6.99
C ASN A 203 1.84 31.55 7.62
N LYS A 204 1.87 31.70 8.95
CA LYS A 204 1.20 32.82 9.67
C LYS A 204 2.09 34.02 9.99
N ARG A 205 3.38 34.01 9.64
CA ARG A 205 4.31 35.14 9.92
C ARG A 205 4.02 36.42 9.10
N LYS A 206 3.12 36.38 8.12
CA LYS A 206 2.66 37.57 7.37
C LYS A 206 1.15 37.75 7.47
N LYS A 207 0.67 38.35 8.57
CA LYS A 207 -0.55 39.20 8.62
C LYS A 207 -0.78 39.70 10.04
N ARG A 208 -0.25 40.89 10.34
CA ARG A 208 -0.71 41.70 11.48
C ARG A 208 -2.04 42.32 11.07
N SER A 209 -3.14 41.86 11.66
CA SER A 209 -4.45 42.51 11.49
C SER A 209 -5.14 42.69 12.85
N ARG A 210 -5.72 43.87 13.00
CA ARG A 210 -6.28 44.51 14.19
C ARG A 210 -7.33 43.65 14.91
N GLY A 211 -7.38 43.88 16.24
CA GLY A 211 -8.23 43.19 17.20
C GLY A 211 -9.70 43.13 16.81
N GLY A 212 -10.22 41.91 16.76
CA GLY A 212 -11.62 41.56 16.48
C GLY A 212 -11.75 40.07 16.18
N LYS A 213 -10.80 39.52 15.42
CA LYS A 213 -10.75 38.09 15.05
C LYS A 213 -10.61 37.16 16.26
N ARG A 214 -9.79 37.53 17.25
CA ARG A 214 -9.57 36.76 18.48
C ARG A 214 -10.83 36.49 19.31
N LYS A 215 -11.79 37.44 19.35
CA LYS A 215 -13.06 37.22 20.08
C LYS A 215 -13.99 36.25 19.33
N ARG A 216 -13.99 36.26 17.99
CA ARG A 216 -14.78 35.33 17.19
C ARG A 216 -14.18 33.92 17.17
N GLU A 217 -12.86 33.81 17.01
CA GLU A 217 -12.15 32.53 17.08
C GLU A 217 -12.25 31.90 18.47
N LYS A 218 -12.20 32.69 19.56
CA LYS A 218 -12.40 32.15 20.92
C LYS A 218 -13.81 31.55 21.09
N LYS A 219 -14.85 32.23 20.60
CA LYS A 219 -16.23 31.70 20.63
C LYS A 219 -16.40 30.44 19.78
N PHE A 220 -15.74 30.39 18.62
CA PHE A 220 -15.82 29.23 17.72
C PHE A 220 -15.06 28.02 18.29
N ALA A 221 -13.90 28.26 18.90
CA ALA A 221 -13.13 27.22 19.58
C ALA A 221 -13.80 26.70 20.86
N GLU A 222 -14.55 27.56 21.57
CA GLU A 222 -15.34 27.17 22.75
C GLU A 222 -16.58 26.37 22.34
N ALA A 223 -17.20 26.71 21.20
CA ALA A 223 -18.30 25.93 20.62
C ALA A 223 -17.84 24.57 20.07
N SER A 224 -16.65 24.48 19.44
CA SER A 224 -16.10 23.21 18.98
C SER A 224 -15.71 22.31 20.15
N ARG A 225 -15.13 22.86 21.21
CA ARG A 225 -14.85 22.10 22.43
C ARG A 225 -16.11 21.63 23.14
N ALA A 226 -17.14 22.46 23.23
CA ALA A 226 -18.42 22.02 23.81
C ALA A 226 -19.08 20.91 22.98
N LEU A 227 -18.91 20.89 21.66
CA LEU A 227 -19.36 19.79 20.80
C LEU A 227 -18.53 18.52 20.99
N GLU A 228 -17.20 18.64 21.11
CA GLU A 228 -16.31 17.52 21.42
C GLU A 228 -16.60 16.95 22.82
N ASP A 229 -16.80 17.80 23.85
CA ASP A 229 -17.17 17.39 25.21
C ASP A 229 -18.55 16.69 25.24
N GLU A 230 -19.51 17.13 24.41
CA GLU A 230 -20.82 16.45 24.24
C GLU A 230 -20.68 15.12 23.48
N GLU A 231 -19.77 15.01 22.51
CA GLU A 231 -19.44 13.74 21.84
C GLU A 231 -18.67 12.78 22.75
N GLU A 232 -17.78 13.27 23.61
CA GLU A 232 -17.09 12.50 24.67
C GLU A 232 -18.04 12.06 25.79
N SER A 233 -19.17 12.77 25.98
CA SER A 233 -20.25 12.37 26.90
C SER A 233 -21.16 11.28 26.34
N ARG A 234 -21.10 11.01 25.02
CA ARG A 234 -21.79 9.86 24.44
C ARG A 234 -21.09 8.60 24.95
N PRO A 235 -21.83 7.57 25.36
CA PRO A 235 -21.22 6.36 25.87
C PRO A 235 -20.39 5.68 24.77
N ASP A 236 -19.08 5.89 24.81
CA ASP A 236 -18.07 5.24 23.97
C ASP A 236 -18.06 3.72 24.25
N MET A 237 -17.67 2.92 23.27
CA MET A 237 -17.63 1.45 23.34
C MET A 237 -16.88 0.95 24.59
N PHE A 238 -15.83 1.67 25.00
CA PHE A 238 -15.07 1.39 26.23
C PHE A 238 -15.80 1.78 27.52
N SER A 239 -16.63 2.83 27.50
CA SER A 239 -17.52 3.17 28.62
C SER A 239 -18.59 2.08 28.81
N PHE A 240 -19.04 1.45 27.72
CA PHE A 240 -19.98 0.32 27.77
C PHE A 240 -19.34 -0.93 28.39
N ILE A 241 -18.08 -1.21 28.05
CA ILE A 241 -17.31 -2.30 28.67
C ILE A 241 -17.04 -2.01 30.15
N ASN A 242 -16.67 -0.78 30.50
CA ASN A 242 -16.41 -0.40 31.89
C ASN A 242 -17.69 -0.41 32.73
N THR A 243 -18.84 -0.03 32.17
CA THR A 243 -20.13 -0.16 32.84
C THR A 243 -20.56 -1.61 32.98
N GLN A 244 -20.39 -2.47 31.97
CA GLN A 244 -20.65 -3.90 32.09
C GLN A 244 -19.74 -4.60 33.10
N LEU A 245 -18.44 -4.25 33.15
CA LEU A 245 -17.51 -4.77 34.15
C LEU A 245 -17.84 -4.27 35.56
N ALA A 246 -18.25 -3.01 35.71
CA ALA A 246 -18.72 -2.47 36.98
C ALA A 246 -20.04 -3.13 37.43
N MET A 247 -20.97 -3.37 36.50
CA MET A 247 -22.23 -4.07 36.77
C MET A 247 -22.00 -5.54 37.17
N HIS A 248 -21.02 -6.23 36.56
CA HIS A 248 -20.65 -7.59 36.97
C HIS A 248 -19.92 -7.63 38.33
N ALA A 249 -19.15 -6.60 38.67
CA ALA A 249 -18.55 -6.47 40.00
C ALA A 249 -19.63 -6.27 41.08
N GLU A 250 -20.67 -5.47 40.81
CA GLU A 250 -21.80 -5.26 41.73
C GLU A 250 -22.82 -6.41 41.76
N ALA A 251 -22.95 -7.19 40.67
CA ALA A 251 -23.82 -8.36 40.59
C ALA A 251 -23.34 -9.53 41.47
N SER A 252 -22.09 -9.54 41.90
CA SER A 252 -21.57 -10.51 42.87
C SER A 252 -22.03 -10.26 44.32
N ASN A 253 -22.79 -9.17 44.59
CA ASN A 253 -23.18 -8.80 45.96
C ASN A 253 -24.66 -8.46 46.17
N LYS A 254 -25.57 -8.70 45.21
CA LYS A 254 -27.02 -8.51 45.41
C LYS A 254 -27.87 -9.49 44.60
N GLU A 255 -27.84 -10.75 45.00
CA GLU A 255 -28.89 -11.70 44.67
C GLU A 255 -30.11 -11.43 45.57
N ALA A 256 -30.94 -10.44 45.20
CA ALA A 256 -32.36 -10.32 45.58
C ALA A 256 -32.94 -8.95 45.18
N ALA A 257 -33.59 -8.87 44.02
CA ALA A 257 -34.83 -8.09 43.84
C ALA A 257 -35.34 -8.22 42.40
N LYS A 258 -36.26 -9.17 42.21
CA LYS A 258 -37.27 -9.13 41.15
C LYS A 258 -37.98 -7.77 41.18
N LYS A 259 -37.97 -7.02 40.07
CA LYS A 259 -39.11 -6.15 39.76
C LYS A 259 -39.31 -6.02 38.24
N LYS A 260 -40.37 -6.69 37.80
CA LYS A 260 -41.08 -6.44 36.55
C LYS A 260 -41.34 -4.94 36.41
N GLN A 261 -41.04 -4.38 35.24
CA GLN A 261 -41.85 -3.29 34.71
C GLN A 261 -42.37 -3.71 33.33
N ASN A 262 -43.64 -4.08 33.32
CA ASN A 262 -44.52 -3.90 32.17
C ASN A 262 -44.53 -2.41 31.85
N LYS A 263 -44.05 -2.04 30.66
CA LYS A 263 -44.37 -0.76 30.04
C LYS A 263 -45.03 -1.07 28.70
N GLY A 264 -46.20 -0.48 28.51
CA GLY A 264 -47.17 -0.83 27.47
C GLY A 264 -46.58 -0.84 26.07
N SER A 265 -47.22 -1.66 25.24
CA SER A 265 -47.08 -1.72 23.79
C SER A 265 -47.44 -0.38 23.15
N GLU A 266 -46.52 0.58 23.16
CA GLU A 266 -46.45 1.56 22.09
C GLU A 266 -45.77 0.86 20.92
N GLU A 267 -46.51 0.63 19.84
CA GLU A 267 -45.96 0.20 18.56
C GLU A 267 -44.77 1.10 18.22
N LYS A 268 -43.53 0.57 18.36
CA LYS A 268 -42.31 1.29 17.99
C LYS A 268 -42.56 1.92 16.63
N LYS A 269 -42.49 3.25 16.57
CA LYS A 269 -42.54 3.99 15.30
C LYS A 269 -41.26 3.61 14.57
N ILE A 270 -41.37 2.63 13.69
CA ILE A 270 -40.30 2.25 12.77
C ILE A 270 -40.09 3.48 11.90
N ASP A 271 -38.95 4.13 12.03
CA ASP A 271 -38.60 5.27 11.19
C ASP A 271 -37.95 4.78 9.90
N ARG A 272 -37.88 5.64 8.87
CA ARG A 272 -37.18 5.30 7.60
C ARG A 272 -35.71 4.91 7.82
N ARG A 273 -35.10 5.36 8.91
CA ARG A 273 -33.73 4.98 9.31
C ARG A 273 -33.65 3.53 9.79
N ASP A 274 -34.69 3.04 10.46
CA ASP A 274 -34.73 1.67 10.95
C ASP A 274 -34.86 0.67 9.79
N LEU A 275 -35.56 1.03 8.70
CA LEU A 275 -35.57 0.23 7.47
C LEU A 275 -34.18 0.07 6.87
N LEU A 276 -33.38 1.14 6.84
CA LEU A 276 -32.01 1.07 6.34
C LEU A 276 -31.14 0.15 7.19
N ALA A 277 -31.35 0.12 8.51
CA ALA A 277 -30.67 -0.82 9.39
C ALA A 277 -31.03 -2.28 9.07
N TYR A 278 -32.32 -2.57 8.83
CA TYR A 278 -32.75 -3.91 8.37
C TYR A 278 -32.19 -4.24 6.97
N ASP A 279 -32.13 -3.28 6.04
CA ASP A 279 -31.53 -3.47 4.71
C ASP A 279 -30.05 -3.84 4.81
N ASP A 280 -29.31 -3.16 5.68
CA ASP A 280 -27.88 -3.42 5.88
C ASP A 280 -27.63 -4.77 6.58
N GLU A 281 -28.48 -5.15 7.54
CA GLU A 281 -28.45 -6.48 8.18
C GLU A 281 -28.69 -7.60 7.16
N VAL A 282 -29.68 -7.44 6.28
CA VAL A 282 -29.96 -8.40 5.20
C VAL A 282 -28.77 -8.51 4.23
N LYS A 283 -28.15 -7.38 3.85
CA LYS A 283 -26.95 -7.41 2.99
C LYS A 283 -25.78 -8.12 3.66
N GLU A 284 -25.53 -7.85 4.94
CA GLU A 284 -24.45 -8.49 5.70
C GLU A 284 -24.66 -10.01 5.77
N LEU A 285 -25.89 -10.46 6.05
CA LEU A 285 -26.23 -11.88 6.09
C LEU A 285 -26.08 -12.55 4.72
N ARG A 286 -26.45 -11.89 3.63
CA ARG A 286 -26.24 -12.40 2.26
C ARG A 286 -24.76 -12.63 1.94
N VAL A 287 -23.91 -11.65 2.25
CA VAL A 287 -22.44 -11.79 2.06
C VAL A 287 -21.89 -12.92 2.92
N ARG A 288 -22.37 -13.07 4.16
CA ARG A 288 -21.97 -14.16 5.06
C ARG A 288 -22.40 -15.54 4.52
N VAL A 289 -23.59 -15.66 3.93
CA VAL A 289 -24.06 -16.88 3.28
C VAL A 289 -23.18 -17.25 2.09
N GLU A 290 -22.88 -16.31 1.20
CA GLU A 290 -22.00 -16.54 0.05
C GLU A 290 -20.61 -17.03 0.47
N LYS A 291 -20.02 -16.38 1.49
CA LYS A 291 -18.72 -16.81 2.04
C LYS A 291 -18.76 -18.21 2.63
N LEU A 292 -19.83 -18.58 3.33
CA LEU A 292 -20.00 -19.91 3.92
C LEU A 292 -20.26 -20.97 2.84
N GLU A 293 -21.02 -20.64 1.80
CA GLU A 293 -21.20 -21.51 0.63
C GLU A 293 -19.86 -21.81 -0.04
N GLU A 294 -19.03 -20.80 -0.22
CA GLU A 294 -17.69 -20.94 -0.78
C GLU A 294 -16.74 -21.75 0.14
N MET A 295 -16.86 -21.60 1.46
CA MET A 295 -16.15 -22.45 2.42
C MET A 295 -16.60 -23.91 2.35
N VAL A 296 -17.88 -24.16 2.10
CA VAL A 296 -18.44 -25.51 1.95
C VAL A 296 -17.98 -26.15 0.64
N THR A 297 -17.87 -25.39 -0.46
CA THR A 297 -17.39 -25.94 -1.75
C THR A 297 -15.89 -26.26 -1.71
N ARG A 298 -15.08 -25.41 -1.09
CA ARG A 298 -13.62 -25.63 -0.96
C ARG A 298 -13.28 -26.80 -0.05
N ASN A 299 -13.98 -26.96 1.07
CA ASN A 299 -13.64 -27.94 2.10
C ASN A 299 -14.36 -29.29 1.95
N ARG A 300 -14.87 -29.64 0.76
CA ARG A 300 -15.62 -30.90 0.53
C ARG A 300 -14.87 -32.18 0.94
N LYS A 301 -13.53 -32.16 0.91
CA LYS A 301 -12.66 -33.30 1.26
C LYS A 301 -12.40 -33.39 2.77
N GLU A 302 -12.60 -32.30 3.52
CA GLU A 302 -12.36 -32.23 4.96
C GLU A 302 -13.67 -32.35 5.73
N LYS A 303 -14.04 -33.58 6.12
CA LYS A 303 -15.36 -33.88 6.70
C LYS A 303 -15.75 -33.00 7.91
N ALA A 304 -14.83 -32.79 8.85
CA ALA A 304 -15.11 -32.01 10.06
C ALA A 304 -15.36 -30.51 9.75
N VAL A 305 -14.57 -29.93 8.85
CA VAL A 305 -14.68 -28.52 8.44
C VAL A 305 -15.92 -28.33 7.58
N TYR A 306 -16.19 -29.26 6.65
CA TYR A 306 -17.38 -29.29 5.82
C TYR A 306 -18.67 -29.35 6.67
N GLU A 307 -18.75 -30.27 7.62
CA GLU A 307 -19.92 -30.38 8.51
C GLU A 307 -20.12 -29.12 9.35
N ALA A 308 -19.05 -28.53 9.90
CA ALA A 308 -19.14 -27.30 10.68
C ALA A 308 -19.58 -26.10 9.82
N ALA A 309 -19.02 -25.97 8.62
CA ALA A 309 -19.37 -24.92 7.67
C ALA A 309 -20.81 -25.06 7.17
N MET A 310 -21.27 -26.29 6.89
CA MET A 310 -22.66 -26.56 6.51
C MET A 310 -23.65 -26.22 7.61
N ARG A 311 -23.37 -26.57 8.88
CA ARG A 311 -24.25 -26.21 10.01
C ARG A 311 -24.40 -24.69 10.12
N LYS A 312 -23.28 -23.96 10.06
CA LYS A 312 -23.29 -22.49 10.08
C LYS A 312 -24.01 -21.90 8.88
N LEU A 313 -23.82 -22.47 7.69
CA LEU A 313 -24.51 -22.04 6.47
C LEU A 313 -26.03 -22.15 6.66
N VAL A 314 -26.54 -23.28 7.16
CA VAL A 314 -27.98 -23.47 7.41
C VAL A 314 -28.50 -22.48 8.46
N GLU A 315 -27.77 -22.28 9.55
CA GLU A 315 -28.13 -21.29 10.59
C GLU A 315 -28.19 -19.86 10.01
N THR A 316 -27.19 -19.47 9.21
CA THR A 316 -27.14 -18.14 8.59
C THR A 316 -28.19 -17.92 7.52
N ARG A 317 -28.55 -18.95 6.73
CA ARG A 317 -29.68 -18.88 5.79
C ARG A 317 -31.00 -18.70 6.52
N LYS A 318 -31.21 -19.41 7.63
CA LYS A 318 -32.40 -19.22 8.47
C LYS A 318 -32.46 -17.81 9.07
N ALA A 319 -31.33 -17.28 9.54
CA ALA A 319 -31.25 -15.92 10.04
C ALA A 319 -31.52 -14.87 8.94
N LEU A 320 -31.06 -15.12 7.71
CA LEU A 320 -31.35 -14.30 6.54
C LEU A 320 -32.85 -14.28 6.26
N GLU A 321 -33.53 -15.44 6.24
CA GLU A 321 -34.98 -15.51 6.03
C GLU A 321 -35.76 -14.76 7.13
N GLU A 322 -35.32 -14.85 8.39
CA GLU A 322 -35.91 -14.12 9.52
C GLU A 322 -35.72 -12.60 9.39
N ALA A 323 -34.51 -12.16 9.01
CA ALA A 323 -34.20 -10.75 8.78
C ALA A 323 -34.96 -10.17 7.58
N GLU A 324 -35.09 -10.93 6.49
CA GLU A 324 -35.90 -10.54 5.32
C GLU A 324 -37.39 -10.46 5.67
N ALA A 325 -37.91 -11.41 6.46
CA ALA A 325 -39.30 -11.35 6.94
C ALA A 325 -39.54 -10.15 7.86
N ALA A 326 -38.58 -9.82 8.74
CA ALA A 326 -38.62 -8.64 9.60
C ALA A 326 -38.58 -7.34 8.78
N HIS A 327 -37.71 -7.26 7.78
CA HIS A 327 -37.62 -6.13 6.85
C HIS A 327 -38.93 -5.92 6.07
N VAL A 328 -39.48 -6.98 5.49
CA VAL A 328 -40.75 -6.91 4.74
C VAL A 328 -41.90 -6.51 5.67
N SER A 329 -41.96 -7.04 6.88
CA SER A 329 -42.97 -6.67 7.88
C SER A 329 -42.85 -5.20 8.28
N ALA A 330 -41.64 -4.70 8.50
CA ALA A 330 -41.35 -3.31 8.83
C ALA A 330 -41.71 -2.36 7.67
N SER A 331 -41.36 -2.72 6.44
CA SER A 331 -41.66 -1.96 5.22
C SER A 331 -43.17 -1.87 4.98
N ASN A 332 -43.88 -3.00 5.12
CA ASN A 332 -45.34 -3.03 5.01
C ASN A 332 -46.01 -2.15 6.08
N ALA A 333 -45.58 -2.26 7.35
CA ALA A 333 -46.10 -1.44 8.45
C ALA A 333 -45.86 0.07 8.26
N LEU A 334 -44.74 0.45 7.65
CA LEU A 334 -44.48 1.84 7.27
C LEU A 334 -45.38 2.30 6.12
N SER A 335 -45.53 1.47 5.09
CA SER A 335 -46.39 1.78 3.95
C SER A 335 -47.87 1.95 4.34
N THR A 336 -48.38 1.13 5.27
CA THR A 336 -49.75 1.25 5.77
C THR A 336 -49.93 2.52 6.56
N ARG A 337 -49.00 2.84 7.48
CA ARG A 337 -49.01 4.10 8.25
C ARG A 337 -48.90 5.33 7.35
N GLU A 338 -48.10 5.29 6.29
CA GLU A 338 -48.02 6.38 5.31
C GLU A 338 -49.34 6.56 4.55
N LYS A 339 -50.02 5.48 4.17
CA LYS A 339 -51.36 5.52 3.54
C LYS A 339 -52.41 6.08 4.49
N GLU A 340 -52.44 5.65 5.75
CA GLU A 340 -53.34 6.18 6.79
C GLU A 340 -53.14 7.68 7.02
N LYS A 341 -51.89 8.13 7.13
CA LYS A 341 -51.56 9.57 7.24
C LYS A 341 -52.00 10.37 6.01
N ARG A 342 -52.03 9.78 4.82
CA ARG A 342 -52.54 10.45 3.61
C ARG A 342 -54.06 10.58 3.66
N TRP A 343 -54.76 9.58 4.20
CA TRP A 343 -56.22 9.59 4.31
C TRP A 343 -56.69 10.58 5.39
N LEU A 344 -55.97 10.69 6.51
CA LEU A 344 -56.24 11.65 7.59
C LEU A 344 -55.98 13.13 7.23
N LYS A 345 -55.45 13.41 6.03
CA LYS A 345 -55.19 14.78 5.55
C LYS A 345 -56.35 15.37 4.73
N PHE A 346 -57.39 14.59 4.46
CA PHE A 346 -58.61 14.99 3.75
C PHE A 346 -59.82 14.90 4.69
#